data_AF-A0A841LE68-F1
#
_entry.id   AF-A0A841LE68-F1
#
_cell.length_a   1.000
_cell.length_b   1.000
_cell.length_c   1.000
_cell.angle_alpha   90.00
_cell.angle_beta   90.00
_cell.angle_gamma   90.00
#
_symmetry.space_group_name_H-M   'P 1'
#
loop_
_entity.id
_entity.type
_entity.pdbx_description
1 polymer ?
#
loop_
_entity_poly.entity_id
_entity_poly.type
_entity_poly.pdbx_seq_one_letter_code
_entity_poly.pdbx_strand_id
1 'polypeptide(L)'
;MTKHFFLIFFVSVICQATYAQVSAPYLSMSPENNDVGAKWQPMHKMPAGNFTLQWLKSGDVLVSYNRNEAPTKYLKETNFSSKDLQKLDKEIFGFRLKGIYLDPEQPPEFYYVIYFNPKMKNSILLELHALLGNVVSATYFSDKKINPFQNRIYRTLNKC
;
A
#
# COMPACT_ATOMS: atom_id res chain seq x y z
N MET A 1 13.05 54.90 -24.35
CA MET A 1 12.67 53.64 -25.03
C MET A 1 13.12 52.48 -24.17
N THR A 2 12.27 52.01 -23.27
CA THR A 2 12.60 50.96 -22.29
C THR A 2 11.76 49.75 -22.65
N LYS A 3 12.40 48.73 -23.25
CA LYS A 3 11.73 47.46 -23.59
C LYS A 3 11.70 46.59 -22.34
N HIS A 4 10.52 46.37 -21.78
CA HIS A 4 10.32 45.37 -20.74
C HIS A 4 10.17 43.99 -21.40
N PHE A 5 11.18 43.15 -21.19
CA PHE A 5 11.11 41.72 -21.47
C PHE A 5 10.30 41.06 -20.35
N PHE A 6 9.05 40.70 -20.64
CA PHE A 6 8.26 39.83 -19.77
C PHE A 6 8.73 38.38 -19.98
N LEU A 7 9.47 37.85 -19.01
CA LEU A 7 9.85 36.45 -18.96
C LEU A 7 8.67 35.64 -18.39
N ILE A 8 7.88 35.03 -19.26
CA ILE A 8 6.80 34.13 -18.85
C ILE A 8 7.43 32.79 -18.42
N PHE A 9 7.52 32.58 -17.11
CA PHE A 9 7.89 31.30 -16.52
C PHE A 9 6.73 30.31 -16.74
N PHE A 10 6.83 29.49 -17.78
CA PHE A 10 5.96 28.32 -17.94
C PHE A 10 6.32 27.30 -16.86
N VAL A 11 5.59 27.32 -15.74
CA VAL A 11 5.56 26.21 -14.78
C VAL A 11 4.86 25.06 -15.48
N SER A 12 5.64 24.21 -16.12
CA SER A 12 5.19 22.94 -16.68
C SER A 12 4.83 22.03 -15.51
N VAL A 13 3.55 22.01 -15.17
CA VAL A 13 2.96 20.95 -14.34
C VAL A 13 3.19 19.65 -15.10
N ILE A 14 4.20 18.88 -14.72
CA ILE A 14 4.45 17.55 -15.22
C ILE A 14 3.24 16.71 -14.77
N CYS A 15 2.23 16.65 -15.61
CA CYS A 15 1.12 15.71 -15.48
C CYS A 15 1.71 14.32 -15.74
N GLN A 16 2.29 13.73 -14.69
CA GLN A 16 2.74 12.35 -14.74
C GLN A 16 1.49 11.48 -14.91
N ALA A 17 1.26 11.00 -16.14
CA ALA A 17 0.19 10.07 -16.47
C ALA A 17 0.21 8.89 -15.47
N THR A 18 -0.81 8.85 -14.63
CA THR A 18 -0.92 7.94 -13.50
C THR A 18 -1.36 6.56 -14.02
N TYR A 19 -0.62 5.51 -13.66
CA TYR A 19 -1.00 4.13 -13.94
C TYR A 19 -1.77 3.62 -12.72
N ALA A 20 -2.97 3.08 -12.94
CA ALA A 20 -3.85 2.42 -11.96
C ALA A 20 -3.87 3.02 -10.54
N GLN A 21 -4.98 3.67 -10.18
CA GLN A 21 -5.16 4.26 -8.86
C GLN A 21 -6.14 3.41 -8.02
N VAL A 22 -5.87 3.34 -6.72
CA VAL A 22 -6.78 2.82 -5.70
C VAL A 22 -7.31 4.00 -4.91
N SER A 23 -8.62 4.03 -4.67
CA SER A 23 -9.24 4.92 -3.68
C SER A 23 -10.18 4.12 -2.79
N ALA A 24 -9.89 4.09 -1.49
CA ALA A 24 -10.56 3.23 -0.53
C ALA A 24 -11.05 4.04 0.69
N PRO A 25 -12.37 4.27 0.84
CA PRO A 25 -12.97 4.88 2.02
C PRO A 25 -12.97 4.00 3.28
N TYR A 26 -12.72 2.69 3.17
CA TYR A 26 -12.78 1.77 4.31
C TYR A 26 -11.48 1.02 4.53
N LEU A 27 -11.20 0.69 5.79
CA LEU A 27 -10.07 -0.13 6.22
C LEU A 27 -10.50 -1.16 7.26
N SER A 28 -9.77 -2.28 7.33
CA SER A 28 -9.76 -3.21 8.45
C SER A 28 -8.32 -3.64 8.67
N MET A 29 -7.90 -3.77 9.93
CA MET A 29 -6.53 -4.11 10.29
C MET A 29 -6.50 -5.40 11.12
N SER A 30 -5.45 -6.19 10.93
CA SER A 30 -5.11 -7.34 11.75
C SER A 30 -3.68 -7.15 12.25
N PRO A 31 -3.46 -6.64 13.48
CA PRO A 31 -2.13 -6.61 14.08
C PRO A 31 -1.68 -8.03 14.42
N GLU A 32 -0.39 -8.32 14.28
CA GLU A 32 0.19 -9.52 14.88
C GLU A 32 0.14 -9.37 16.41
N ASN A 33 -0.50 -10.31 17.09
CA ASN A 33 -0.43 -10.41 18.55
C ASN A 33 0.09 -11.80 18.94
N ASN A 34 0.65 -11.89 20.14
CA ASN A 34 1.17 -13.14 20.70
C ASN A 34 0.07 -14.12 21.13
N ASP A 35 -1.19 -13.69 21.13
CA ASP A 35 -2.31 -14.57 21.43
C ASP A 35 -2.73 -15.34 20.17
N VAL A 36 -3.36 -16.49 20.38
CA VAL A 36 -3.76 -17.41 19.32
C VAL A 36 -4.91 -16.79 18.49
N GLY A 37 -4.56 -15.91 17.55
CA GLY A 37 -5.48 -15.38 16.55
C GLY A 37 -5.42 -13.86 16.42
N ALA A 38 -4.47 -13.37 15.62
CA ALA A 38 -4.57 -12.06 14.97
C ALA A 38 -5.87 -12.03 14.14
N LYS A 39 -6.96 -11.54 14.75
CA LYS A 39 -8.27 -11.39 14.15
C LYS A 39 -8.34 -10.02 13.49
N TRP A 40 -9.00 -9.98 12.35
CA TRP A 40 -9.33 -8.73 11.68
C TRP A 40 -10.29 -7.91 12.52
N GLN A 41 -9.92 -6.65 12.76
CA GLN A 41 -10.83 -5.66 13.30
C GLN A 41 -12.01 -5.46 12.33
N PRO A 42 -13.17 -4.97 12.82
CA PRO A 42 -14.27 -4.61 11.92
C PRO A 42 -13.83 -3.61 10.83
N MET A 43 -14.57 -3.56 9.72
CA MET A 43 -14.35 -2.53 8.70
C MET A 43 -14.78 -1.15 9.23
N HIS A 44 -13.84 -0.22 9.25
CA HIS A 44 -14.03 1.18 9.65
C HIS A 44 -13.89 2.11 8.45
N LYS A 45 -14.57 3.27 8.52
CA LYS A 45 -14.35 4.34 7.54
C LYS A 45 -13.02 5.03 7.88
N MET A 46 -12.24 5.37 6.86
CA MET A 46 -11.03 6.16 7.03
C MET A 46 -11.37 7.50 7.72
N PRO A 47 -10.61 7.90 8.75
CA PRO A 47 -10.93 9.08 9.56
C PRO A 47 -10.68 10.41 8.81
N ALA A 48 -9.71 10.43 7.89
CA ALA A 48 -9.20 11.65 7.28
C ALA A 48 -9.36 11.68 5.75
N GLY A 49 -10.45 11.11 5.24
CA GLY A 49 -10.69 10.95 3.80
C GLY A 49 -10.22 9.60 3.28
N ASN A 50 -10.41 9.33 1.99
CA ASN A 50 -10.09 8.02 1.42
C ASN A 50 -8.58 7.76 1.48
N PHE A 51 -8.22 6.52 1.78
CA PHE A 51 -6.91 6.01 1.43
C PHE A 51 -6.74 6.09 -0.09
N THR A 52 -5.58 6.55 -0.56
CA THR A 52 -5.25 6.49 -1.98
C THR A 52 -3.86 5.89 -2.19
N LEU A 53 -3.76 5.10 -3.26
CA LEU A 53 -2.49 4.56 -3.73
C LEU A 53 -2.41 4.72 -5.24
N GLN A 54 -1.26 5.18 -5.72
CA GLN A 54 -1.02 5.40 -7.14
C GLN A 54 0.31 4.79 -7.55
N TRP A 55 0.30 3.95 -8.60
CA TRP A 55 1.53 3.41 -9.19
C TRP A 55 2.19 4.45 -10.09
N LEU A 56 3.49 4.68 -9.87
CA LEU A 56 4.31 5.55 -10.71
C LEU A 56 5.00 4.74 -11.81
N LYS A 57 5.37 5.41 -12.91
CA LYS A 57 6.13 4.78 -14.00
C LYS A 57 7.50 4.24 -13.57
N SER A 58 8.09 4.81 -12.52
CA SER A 58 9.34 4.30 -11.92
C SER A 58 9.16 2.93 -11.24
N GLY A 59 7.92 2.52 -10.96
CA GLY A 59 7.60 1.35 -10.16
C GLY A 59 7.35 1.66 -8.68
N ASP A 60 7.69 2.86 -8.22
CA ASP A 60 7.35 3.40 -6.90
C ASP A 60 5.84 3.62 -6.73
N VAL A 61 5.41 3.92 -5.51
CA VAL A 61 4.04 4.33 -5.22
C VAL A 61 3.95 5.64 -4.49
N LEU A 62 2.86 6.37 -4.75
CA LEU A 62 2.40 7.44 -3.87
C LEU A 62 1.27 6.89 -3.01
N VAL A 63 1.38 7.07 -1.71
CA VAL A 63 0.42 6.60 -0.72
C VAL A 63 -0.07 7.79 0.10
N SER A 64 -1.38 7.91 0.31
CA SER A 64 -1.97 8.93 1.17
C SER A 64 -3.02 8.29 2.07
N TYR A 65 -2.85 8.50 3.37
CA TYR A 65 -3.81 8.08 4.41
C TYR A 65 -4.70 9.22 4.87
N ASN A 66 -4.31 10.47 4.59
CA ASN A 66 -5.01 11.68 4.97
C ASN A 66 -5.08 12.63 3.77
N ARG A 67 -6.29 13.03 3.39
CA ARG A 67 -6.52 13.94 2.25
C ARG A 67 -5.96 15.35 2.44
N ASN A 68 -5.68 15.73 3.69
CA ASN A 68 -5.15 17.04 4.06
C ASN A 68 -3.61 17.05 4.11
N GLU A 69 -2.96 15.90 3.92
CA GLU A 69 -1.51 15.75 3.93
C GLU A 69 -1.00 15.41 2.53
N ALA A 70 0.26 15.76 2.26
CA ALA A 70 0.90 15.36 1.02
C ALA A 70 1.05 13.82 0.97
N PRO A 71 0.86 13.18 -0.20
CA PRO A 71 1.14 11.75 -0.33
C PRO A 71 2.62 11.44 -0.08
N THR A 72 2.89 10.38 0.67
CA THR A 72 4.24 9.84 0.88
C THR A 72 4.63 8.96 -0.30
N LYS A 73 5.86 9.13 -0.79
CA LYS A 73 6.39 8.30 -1.88
C LYS A 73 7.09 7.07 -1.29
N TYR A 74 6.54 5.88 -1.47
CA TYR A 74 7.25 4.66 -1.12
C TYR A 74 8.10 4.17 -2.29
N LEU A 75 9.34 3.80 -1.96
CA LEU A 75 10.36 3.39 -2.90
C LEU A 75 10.25 1.90 -3.16
N LYS A 76 10.25 1.48 -4.43
CA LYS A 76 10.22 0.06 -4.76
C LYS A 76 11.55 -0.61 -4.38
N GLU A 77 11.47 -1.71 -3.64
CA GLU A 77 12.63 -2.52 -3.27
C GLU A 77 12.77 -3.74 -4.19
N THR A 78 13.99 -4.02 -4.65
CA THR A 78 14.32 -5.09 -5.61
C THR A 78 15.55 -5.91 -5.21
N ASN A 79 16.26 -5.55 -4.15
CA ASN A 79 17.54 -6.14 -3.77
C ASN A 79 17.41 -7.43 -2.94
N PHE A 80 16.23 -8.05 -2.91
CA PHE A 80 16.01 -9.29 -2.18
C PHE A 80 16.52 -10.50 -2.95
N SER A 81 17.15 -11.43 -2.21
CA SER A 81 17.55 -12.73 -2.77
C SER A 81 16.32 -13.57 -3.10
N SER A 82 16.47 -14.56 -4.00
CA SER A 82 15.38 -15.51 -4.28
C SER A 82 14.90 -16.26 -3.03
N LYS A 83 15.80 -16.50 -2.06
CA LYS A 83 15.47 -17.14 -0.78
C LYS A 83 14.59 -16.23 0.09
N ASP A 84 14.84 -14.92 0.08
CA ASP A 84 14.02 -13.97 0.82
C ASP A 84 12.63 -13.82 0.17
N LEU A 85 12.58 -13.78 -1.15
CA LEU A 85 11.31 -13.72 -1.89
C LEU A 85 10.45 -14.98 -1.71
N GLN A 86 11.04 -16.15 -1.41
CA GLN A 86 10.29 -17.36 -1.08
C GLN A 86 9.54 -17.29 0.26
N LYS A 87 9.88 -16.32 1.14
CA LYS A 87 9.18 -16.11 2.42
C LYS A 87 7.84 -15.39 2.25
N LEU A 88 7.57 -14.85 1.06
CA LEU A 88 6.35 -14.11 0.77
C LEU A 88 5.38 -14.98 -0.01
N ASP A 89 4.10 -14.86 0.33
CA ASP A 89 3.04 -15.43 -0.47
C ASP A 89 2.95 -14.68 -1.81
N LYS A 90 2.71 -15.42 -2.89
CA LYS A 90 2.52 -14.80 -4.22
C LYS A 90 1.08 -14.37 -4.44
N GLU A 91 0.15 -15.04 -3.76
CA GLU A 91 -1.28 -14.77 -3.83
C GLU A 91 -1.96 -15.10 -2.49
N ILE A 92 -2.82 -14.21 -2.03
CA ILE A 92 -3.61 -14.35 -0.80
C ILE A 92 -5.08 -14.07 -1.16
N PHE A 93 -5.94 -15.09 -1.21
CA PHE A 93 -7.38 -14.95 -1.54
C PHE A 93 -7.66 -14.13 -2.81
N GLY A 94 -6.92 -14.37 -3.88
CA GLY A 94 -7.06 -13.64 -5.14
C GLY A 94 -6.38 -12.26 -5.15
N PHE A 95 -5.76 -11.84 -4.06
CA PHE A 95 -4.85 -10.69 -4.03
C PHE A 95 -3.45 -11.15 -4.39
N ARG A 96 -2.89 -10.64 -5.47
CA ARG A 96 -1.57 -11.02 -5.99
C ARG A 96 -0.51 -10.04 -5.54
N LEU A 97 0.66 -10.56 -5.19
CA LEU A 97 1.82 -9.76 -4.82
C LEU A 97 2.15 -8.79 -5.96
N LYS A 98 2.19 -7.50 -5.64
CA LYS A 98 2.52 -6.41 -6.56
C LYS A 98 3.97 -5.97 -6.41
N GLY A 99 4.47 -5.92 -5.19
CA GLY A 99 5.84 -5.52 -4.90
C GLY A 99 6.09 -5.31 -3.40
N ILE A 100 7.34 -5.00 -3.09
CA ILE A 100 7.84 -4.69 -1.76
C ILE A 100 8.35 -3.25 -1.80
N TYR A 101 8.03 -2.48 -0.77
CA TYR A 101 8.22 -1.04 -0.75
C TYR A 101 8.79 -0.57 0.57
N LEU A 102 9.60 0.48 0.50
CA LEU A 102 10.16 1.20 1.65
C LEU A 102 9.45 2.54 1.78
N ASP A 103 8.96 2.82 2.98
CA ASP A 103 8.59 4.18 3.37
C ASP A 103 9.86 4.89 3.87
N PRO A 104 10.33 5.97 3.22
CA PRO A 104 11.55 6.66 3.63
C PRO A 104 11.46 7.28 5.04
N GLU A 105 10.26 7.40 5.61
CA GLU A 105 10.05 7.89 6.98
C GLU A 105 10.13 6.77 8.03
N GLN A 106 10.20 5.51 7.62
CA GLN A 106 10.31 4.35 8.50
C GLN A 106 11.74 3.80 8.55
N PRO A 107 12.12 3.07 9.62
CA PRO A 107 13.39 2.35 9.66
C PRO A 107 13.52 1.36 8.50
N PRO A 108 14.73 1.18 7.91
CA PRO A 108 14.95 0.41 6.69
C PRO A 108 14.66 -1.09 6.83
N GLU A 109 14.52 -1.60 8.04
CA GLU A 109 14.08 -2.96 8.35
C GLU A 109 12.58 -3.18 8.16
N PHE A 110 11.78 -2.12 8.01
CA PHE A 110 10.34 -2.20 7.76
C PHE A 110 10.02 -2.18 6.27
N TYR A 111 9.28 -3.19 5.84
CA TYR A 111 8.87 -3.32 4.44
C TYR A 111 7.35 -3.37 4.33
N TYR A 112 6.82 -2.57 3.41
CA TYR A 112 5.42 -2.63 2.99
C TYR A 112 5.30 -3.58 1.80
N VAL A 113 4.61 -4.69 1.99
CA VAL A 113 4.32 -5.66 0.94
C VAL A 113 2.88 -5.44 0.46
N ILE A 114 2.73 -5.14 -0.84
CA ILE A 114 1.44 -4.73 -1.40
C ILE A 114 0.89 -5.85 -2.29
N TYR A 115 -0.36 -6.22 -2.05
CA TYR A 115 -1.10 -7.16 -2.88
C TYR A 115 -2.35 -6.49 -3.46
N PHE A 116 -2.63 -6.77 -4.73
CA PHE A 116 -3.77 -6.21 -5.45
C PHE A 116 -4.70 -7.32 -5.96
N ASN A 117 -6.00 -7.04 -6.03
CA ASN A 117 -6.94 -8.00 -6.59
C ASN A 117 -7.38 -7.57 -7.99
N PRO A 118 -7.13 -8.36 -9.05
CA PRO A 118 -7.48 -7.98 -10.42
C PRO A 118 -8.99 -7.86 -10.66
N LYS A 119 -9.81 -8.47 -9.79
CA LYS A 119 -11.28 -8.41 -9.85
C LYS A 119 -11.88 -7.33 -8.94
N MET A 120 -11.09 -6.75 -8.03
CA MET A 120 -11.54 -5.73 -7.07
C MET A 120 -10.61 -4.51 -7.15
N LYS A 121 -10.87 -3.63 -8.13
CA LYS A 121 -9.93 -2.55 -8.54
C LYS A 121 -9.53 -1.58 -7.43
N ASN A 122 -10.44 -1.25 -6.50
CA ASN A 122 -10.17 -0.34 -5.37
C ASN A 122 -9.89 -1.07 -4.06
N SER A 123 -9.37 -2.31 -4.14
CA SER A 123 -9.05 -3.10 -2.96
C SER A 123 -7.59 -3.51 -2.95
N ILE A 124 -6.94 -3.28 -1.82
CA ILE A 124 -5.55 -3.71 -1.58
C ILE A 124 -5.43 -4.39 -0.24
N LEU A 125 -4.47 -5.30 -0.16
CA LEU A 125 -3.94 -5.82 1.08
C LEU A 125 -2.52 -5.27 1.23
N LEU A 126 -2.26 -4.60 2.34
CA LEU A 126 -0.98 -3.98 2.69
C LEU A 126 -0.45 -4.68 3.93
N GLU A 127 0.69 -5.37 3.81
CA GLU A 127 1.34 -6.04 4.92
C GLU A 127 2.56 -5.23 5.33
N LEU A 128 2.70 -4.96 6.63
CA LEU A 128 3.91 -4.38 7.20
C LEU A 128 4.76 -5.53 7.75
N HIS A 129 5.99 -5.66 7.28
CA HIS A 129 6.96 -6.65 7.75
C HIS A 129 8.08 -5.99 8.54
N ALA A 130 8.52 -6.61 9.64
CA ALA A 130 9.76 -6.29 10.34
C ALA A 130 10.81 -7.33 9.99
N LEU A 131 11.77 -6.96 9.13
CA LEU A 131 12.55 -7.91 8.34
C LEU A 131 11.63 -8.74 7.42
N LEU A 132 12.04 -8.92 6.16
CA LEU A 132 11.17 -9.59 5.20
C LEU A 132 10.82 -11.01 5.63
N GLY A 133 9.51 -11.30 5.69
CA GLY A 133 8.94 -12.57 6.14
C GLY A 133 8.29 -12.55 7.54
N ASN A 134 8.57 -11.55 8.39
CA ASN A 134 7.88 -11.43 9.69
C ASN A 134 6.81 -10.34 9.60
N VAL A 135 5.54 -10.74 9.46
CA VAL A 135 4.43 -9.80 9.30
C VAL A 135 4.03 -9.22 10.66
N VAL A 136 4.24 -7.91 10.84
CA VAL A 136 3.82 -7.16 12.04
C VAL A 136 2.33 -6.83 11.99
N SER A 137 1.81 -6.52 10.82
CA SER A 137 0.38 -6.26 10.64
C SER A 137 -0.05 -6.40 9.19
N ALA A 138 -1.33 -6.63 8.98
CA ALA A 138 -1.96 -6.55 7.67
C ALA A 138 -3.14 -5.58 7.72
N THR A 139 -3.24 -4.73 6.71
CA THR A 139 -4.34 -3.78 6.55
C THR A 139 -5.00 -4.00 5.20
N TYR A 140 -6.31 -4.21 5.23
CA TYR A 140 -7.15 -4.33 4.07
C TYR A 140 -7.86 -3.01 3.82
N PHE A 141 -7.67 -2.43 2.64
CA PHE A 141 -8.37 -1.22 2.20
C PHE A 141 -9.35 -1.58 1.09
N SER A 142 -10.54 -0.97 1.10
CA SER A 142 -11.56 -1.21 0.07
C SER A 142 -12.54 -0.04 -0.12
N ASP A 143 -13.14 0.01 -1.30
CA ASP A 143 -14.34 0.80 -1.59
C ASP A 143 -15.63 0.15 -1.05
N LYS A 144 -15.57 -1.11 -0.63
CA LYS A 144 -16.68 -1.84 -0.01
C LYS A 144 -16.47 -1.98 1.49
N LYS A 145 -17.55 -1.87 2.26
CA LYS A 145 -17.56 -2.10 3.71
C LYS A 145 -17.63 -3.59 4.06
N ILE A 146 -16.93 -4.45 3.31
CA ILE A 146 -16.90 -5.91 3.49
C ILE A 146 -15.45 -6.36 3.41
N ASN A 147 -14.96 -7.02 4.47
CA ASN A 147 -13.62 -7.60 4.52
C ASN A 147 -13.69 -9.10 4.14
N PRO A 148 -13.05 -9.55 3.04
CA PRO A 148 -13.01 -10.96 2.66
C PRO A 148 -12.21 -11.84 3.63
N PHE A 149 -11.43 -11.23 4.53
CA PHE A 149 -10.60 -11.89 5.52
C PHE A 149 -11.21 -11.93 6.92
N GLN A 150 -12.35 -11.28 7.16
CA GLN A 150 -12.91 -11.01 8.50
C GLN A 150 -12.96 -12.22 9.46
N ASN A 151 -13.27 -13.41 8.92
CA ASN A 151 -13.44 -14.64 9.71
C ASN A 151 -12.19 -15.54 9.69
N ARG A 152 -11.02 -14.99 9.35
CA ARG A 152 -9.78 -15.74 9.21
C ARG A 152 -8.73 -15.23 10.18
N ILE A 153 -7.90 -16.14 10.68
CA ILE A 153 -6.69 -15.77 11.42
C ILE A 153 -5.64 -15.43 10.38
N TYR A 154 -5.14 -14.20 10.39
CA TYR A 154 -4.25 -13.74 9.32
C TYR A 154 -3.01 -14.65 9.14
N ARG A 155 -2.39 -15.15 10.23
CA ARG A 155 -1.26 -16.10 10.19
C ARG A 155 -1.55 -17.45 9.52
N THR A 156 -2.82 -17.79 9.32
CA THR A 156 -3.24 -19.02 8.62
C THR A 156 -3.45 -18.81 7.12
N LEU A 157 -3.42 -17.57 6.64
CA LEU A 157 -3.51 -17.27 5.20
C LEU A 157 -2.21 -17.65 4.47
N ASN A 158 -1.08 -17.60 5.17
CA ASN A 158 0.27 -17.78 4.62
C ASN A 158 0.73 -19.27 4.61
N LYS A 159 -0.21 -20.22 4.67
CA LYS A 159 0.07 -21.67 4.78
C LYS A 159 -0.72 -22.54 3.79
N CYS A 160 -1.34 -21.96 2.77
CA CYS A 160 -2.07 -22.71 1.74
C CYS A 160 -1.31 -22.77 0.42
#